data_AF-X1BHR3-F1
#
_entry.id   AF-X1BHR3-F1
#
_cell.length_a   1.000
_cell.length_b   1.000
_cell.length_c   1.000
_cell.angle_alpha   90.00
_cell.angle_beta   90.00
_cell.angle_gamma   90.00
#
_symmetry.space_group_name_H-M   'P 1'
#
loop_
_entity.id
_entity.type
_entity.pdbx_description
1 polymer ?
#
loop_
_entity_poly.entity_id
_entity_poly.type
_entity_poly.pdbx_seq_one_letter_code
_entity_poly.pdbx_strand_id
1 'polypeptide(L)'
;MLETLISKYLLNALLLSLVSIFYSFLKNKLGEDRATTIKEAILSAMLWAEEELGIGNGNQKWEIAWKKLIEILADKNIRLKKSEERAVKTMMKANVGRINKQTYDILSKRKLLKNKGPSQQSLLTK
;
A
#
# COMPACT_ATOMS: atom_id res chain seq x y z
N MET A 1 41.87 -4.98 -40.01
CA MET A 1 40.60 -4.88 -40.77
C MET A 1 39.50 -5.77 -40.18
N LEU A 2 39.75 -7.07 -39.94
CA LEU A 2 38.76 -7.98 -39.35
C LEU A 2 38.54 -7.72 -37.84
N GLU A 3 39.62 -7.46 -37.09
CA GLU A 3 39.55 -7.13 -35.64
C GLU A 3 38.75 -5.86 -35.36
N THR A 4 38.88 -4.83 -36.19
CA THR A 4 38.12 -3.58 -36.13
C THR A 4 36.64 -3.76 -36.43
N LEU A 5 36.28 -4.77 -37.23
CA LEU A 5 34.89 -5.12 -37.48
C LEU A 5 34.30 -5.83 -36.26
N ILE A 6 35.00 -6.85 -35.75
CA ILE A 6 34.57 -7.66 -34.60
C ILE A 6 34.43 -6.79 -33.34
N SER A 7 35.42 -5.94 -33.04
CA SER A 7 35.38 -5.06 -31.87
C SER A 7 34.21 -4.08 -31.90
N LYS A 8 33.84 -3.56 -33.09
CA LYS A 8 32.71 -2.64 -33.24
C LYS A 8 31.36 -3.31 -32.98
N TYR A 9 31.15 -4.53 -33.47
CA TYR A 9 29.91 -5.28 -33.20
C TYR A 9 29.85 -5.77 -31.76
N LEU A 10 30.99 -6.16 -31.18
CA LEU A 10 31.07 -6.64 -29.79
C LEU A 10 30.82 -5.49 -28.79
N LEU A 11 31.35 -4.29 -29.06
CA LEU A 11 31.08 -3.09 -28.26
C LEU A 11 29.59 -2.69 -28.32
N ASN A 12 28.97 -2.76 -29.49
CA ASN A 12 27.54 -2.47 -29.66
C ASN A 12 26.65 -3.50 -28.93
N ALA A 13 27.00 -4.79 -29.01
CA ALA A 13 26.28 -5.85 -28.29
C ALA A 13 26.40 -5.68 -26.77
N LEU A 14 27.60 -5.32 -26.29
CA LEU A 14 27.84 -5.01 -24.88
C LEU A 14 26.97 -3.82 -24.43
N LEU A 15 26.93 -2.74 -25.22
CA LEU A 15 26.14 -1.55 -24.92
C LEU A 15 24.64 -1.87 -24.83
N LEU A 16 24.11 -2.65 -25.80
CA LEU A 16 22.73 -3.13 -25.80
C LEU A 16 22.42 -3.98 -24.56
N SER A 17 23.33 -4.86 -24.15
CA SER A 17 23.15 -5.69 -22.96
C SER A 17 23.06 -4.83 -21.69
N LEU A 18 23.92 -3.81 -21.58
CA LEU A 18 24.00 -2.93 -20.41
C LEU A 18 22.74 -2.08 -20.28
N VAL A 19 22.26 -1.51 -21.40
CA VAL A 19 21.01 -0.74 -21.44
C VAL A 19 19.81 -1.62 -21.10
N SER A 20 19.77 -2.86 -21.60
CA SER A 20 18.69 -3.81 -21.31
C SER A 20 18.63 -4.21 -19.82
N ILE A 21 19.79 -4.51 -19.23
CA ILE A 21 19.92 -4.85 -17.80
C ILE A 21 19.49 -3.65 -16.95
N PHE A 22 19.98 -2.45 -17.29
CA PHE A 22 19.66 -1.23 -16.55
C PHE A 22 18.17 -0.87 -16.64
N TYR A 23 17.58 -0.97 -17.82
CA TYR A 23 16.14 -0.76 -18.01
C TYR A 23 15.30 -1.76 -17.21
N SER A 24 15.69 -3.04 -17.22
CA SER A 24 14.98 -4.08 -16.45
C SER A 24 15.10 -3.85 -14.95
N PHE A 25 16.29 -3.46 -14.46
CA PHE A 25 16.52 -3.11 -13.07
C PHE A 25 15.64 -1.94 -12.64
N LEU A 26 15.64 -0.84 -13.40
CA LEU A 26 14.79 0.33 -13.14
C LEU A 26 13.31 -0.05 -13.14
N LYS A 27 12.85 -0.80 -14.14
CA LYS A 27 11.45 -1.23 -14.24
C LYS A 27 11.03 -2.08 -13.04
N ASN A 28 11.90 -2.98 -12.56
CA ASN A 28 11.61 -3.85 -11.43
C ASN A 28 11.57 -3.07 -10.11
N LYS A 29 12.57 -2.23 -9.82
CA LYS A 29 12.63 -1.36 -8.64
C LYS A 29 11.47 -0.37 -8.59
N LEU A 30 11.23 0.35 -9.68
CA LEU A 30 10.19 1.37 -9.76
C LEU A 30 8.78 0.75 -9.71
N GLY A 31 8.63 -0.46 -10.26
CA GLY A 31 7.40 -1.24 -10.17
C GLY A 31 7.10 -1.73 -8.75
N GLU A 32 8.13 -2.17 -8.02
CA GLU A 32 8.03 -2.63 -6.63
C GLU A 32 7.67 -1.49 -5.68
N ASP A 33 8.32 -0.33 -5.82
CA ASP A 33 8.02 0.87 -5.01
C ASP A 33 6.57 1.36 -5.26
N ARG A 34 6.13 1.36 -6.52
CA ARG A 34 4.74 1.71 -6.88
C ARG A 34 3.74 0.71 -6.31
N ALA A 35 4.01 -0.59 -6.40
CA ALA A 35 3.13 -1.63 -5.87
C ALA A 35 3.00 -1.53 -4.35
N THR A 36 4.10 -1.27 -3.65
CA THR A 36 4.12 -1.06 -2.19
C THR A 36 3.32 0.17 -1.80
N THR A 37 3.51 1.28 -2.51
CA THR A 37 2.75 2.52 -2.30
C THR A 37 1.24 2.30 -2.47
N ILE A 38 0.82 1.51 -3.48
CA ILE A 38 -0.59 1.19 -3.69
C ILE A 38 -1.14 0.33 -2.53
N LYS A 39 -0.36 -0.66 -2.04
CA LYS A 39 -0.77 -1.48 -0.89
C LYS A 39 -0.97 -0.63 0.36
N GLU A 40 -0.05 0.29 0.64
CA GLU A 40 -0.17 1.22 1.77
C GLU A 40 -1.38 2.14 1.63
N ALA A 41 -1.57 2.72 0.44
CA ALA A 41 -2.72 3.56 0.15
C ALA A 41 -4.05 2.81 0.33
N ILE A 42 -4.13 1.54 -0.10
CA ILE A 42 -5.29 0.66 0.13
C ILE A 42 -5.59 0.54 1.62
N LEU A 43 -4.58 0.23 2.43
CA LEU A 43 -4.77 0.05 3.87
C LEU A 43 -5.21 1.34 4.55
N SER A 44 -4.55 2.46 4.24
CA SER A 44 -4.90 3.78 4.78
C SER A 44 -6.32 4.18 4.44
N ALA A 45 -6.74 4.00 3.18
CA ALA A 45 -8.09 4.32 2.75
C ALA A 45 -9.16 3.44 3.43
N MET A 46 -8.87 2.15 3.61
CA MET A 46 -9.78 1.22 4.28
C MET A 46 -9.91 1.51 5.78
N LEU A 47 -8.81 1.82 6.46
CA LEU A 47 -8.83 2.19 7.89
C LEU A 47 -9.59 3.50 8.10
N TRP A 48 -9.36 4.49 7.25
CA TRP A 48 -10.07 5.76 7.30
C TRP A 48 -11.59 5.58 7.15
N ALA A 49 -12.02 4.74 6.20
CA ALA A 49 -13.45 4.46 6.01
C ALA A 49 -14.09 3.68 7.18
N GLU A 50 -13.33 2.82 7.87
CA GLU A 50 -13.78 2.18 9.11
C GLU A 50 -13.94 3.17 10.26
N GLU A 51 -13.02 4.15 10.36
CA GLU A 51 -13.07 5.20 11.39
C GLU A 51 -14.28 6.12 11.18
N GLU A 52 -14.55 6.51 9.93
CA GLU A 52 -15.62 7.45 9.59
C GLU A 52 -17.03 6.85 9.71
N LEU A 53 -17.23 5.63 9.22
CA LEU A 53 -18.56 5.01 9.12
C LEU A 53 -18.85 4.00 10.23
N GLY A 54 -17.84 3.63 11.01
CA GLY A 54 -17.95 2.59 12.01
C GLY A 54 -18.32 1.21 11.43
N ILE A 55 -18.57 0.26 12.33
CA ILE A 55 -18.90 -1.13 11.98
C ILE A 55 -20.35 -1.20 11.46
N GLY A 56 -20.59 -1.88 10.34
CA GLY A 56 -21.94 -2.25 9.87
C GLY A 56 -22.35 -1.72 8.48
N ASN A 57 -21.70 -0.67 7.97
CA ASN A 57 -22.06 -0.03 6.70
C ASN A 57 -21.30 -0.59 5.49
N GLY A 58 -21.35 -1.91 5.28
CA GLY A 58 -20.48 -2.65 4.36
C GLY A 58 -20.29 -2.02 2.97
N ASN A 59 -21.34 -1.95 2.15
CA ASN A 59 -21.18 -1.49 0.75
C ASN A 59 -20.78 -0.02 0.63
N GLN A 60 -21.44 0.87 1.38
CA GLN A 60 -21.15 2.30 1.33
C GLN A 60 -19.72 2.61 1.80
N LYS A 61 -19.23 1.86 2.78
CA LYS A 61 -17.85 1.97 3.27
C LYS A 61 -16.82 1.67 2.19
N TRP A 62 -17.04 0.65 1.37
CA TRP A 62 -16.10 0.31 0.30
C TRP A 62 -16.11 1.32 -0.83
N GLU A 63 -17.25 1.96 -1.12
CA GLU A 63 -17.31 3.06 -2.07
C GLU A 63 -16.56 4.30 -1.58
N ILE A 64 -16.70 4.62 -0.29
CA ILE A 64 -16.01 5.75 0.34
C ILE A 64 -14.50 5.47 0.45
N ALA A 65 -14.11 4.26 0.87
CA ALA A 65 -12.73 3.82 0.85
C ALA A 65 -12.14 3.87 -0.57
N TRP A 66 -12.91 3.50 -1.59
CA TRP A 66 -12.47 3.59 -2.98
C TRP A 66 -12.20 5.04 -3.40
N LYS A 67 -13.11 5.96 -3.10
CA LYS A 67 -12.91 7.40 -3.37
C LYS A 67 -11.66 7.93 -2.66
N LYS A 68 -11.48 7.59 -1.39
CA LYS A 68 -10.31 8.01 -0.60
C LYS A 68 -9.00 7.43 -1.13
N LEU A 69 -9.04 6.19 -1.61
CA LEU A 69 -7.89 5.57 -2.26
C LEU A 69 -7.46 6.33 -3.51
N ILE A 70 -8.41 6.70 -4.37
CA ILE A 70 -8.11 7.47 -5.59
C ILE A 70 -7.52 8.83 -5.25
N GLU A 71 -8.02 9.49 -4.20
CA GLU A 71 -7.45 10.74 -3.67
C GLU A 71 -5.98 10.58 -3.24
N ILE A 72 -5.69 9.59 -2.38
CA ILE A 72 -4.32 9.32 -1.89
C ILE A 72 -3.37 8.98 -3.05
N LEU A 73 -3.85 8.22 -4.04
CA LEU A 73 -3.05 7.88 -5.22
C LEU A 73 -2.81 9.09 -6.12
N ALA A 74 -3.79 9.98 -6.28
CA ALA A 74 -3.65 11.22 -7.04
C ALA A 74 -2.61 12.16 -6.41
N ASP A 75 -2.62 12.30 -5.08
CA ASP A 75 -1.61 13.09 -4.34
C ASP A 75 -0.18 12.58 -4.56
N LYS A 76 -0.04 11.26 -4.75
CA LYS A 76 1.24 10.61 -5.05
C LYS A 76 1.56 10.55 -6.54
N ASN A 77 0.79 11.24 -7.38
CA ASN A 77 0.88 11.24 -8.85
C ASN A 77 0.80 9.83 -9.46
N ILE A 78 0.11 8.90 -8.80
CA ILE A 78 -0.12 7.53 -9.27
C ILE A 78 -1.51 7.46 -9.89
N ARG A 79 -1.56 7.16 -11.19
CA ARG A 79 -2.80 6.85 -11.90
C ARG A 79 -2.93 5.34 -12.04
N LEU A 80 -4.10 4.81 -11.71
CA LEU A 80 -4.45 3.42 -11.96
C LEU A 80 -4.93 3.26 -13.40
N LYS A 81 -4.44 2.23 -14.09
CA LYS A 81 -5.01 1.79 -15.36
C LYS A 81 -6.26 0.94 -15.07
N LYS A 82 -7.18 0.82 -16.05
CA LYS A 82 -8.38 -0.03 -15.92
C LYS A 82 -8.08 -1.47 -15.50
N SER A 83 -6.96 -2.04 -15.97
CA SER A 83 -6.51 -3.38 -15.58
C SER A 83 -6.09 -3.47 -14.10
N GLU A 84 -5.52 -2.40 -13.57
CA GLU A 84 -5.05 -2.30 -12.18
C GLU A 84 -6.21 -2.04 -11.22
N GLU A 85 -7.22 -1.26 -11.64
CA GLU A 85 -8.40 -1.00 -10.82
C GLU A 85 -9.08 -2.29 -10.34
N ARG A 86 -9.21 -3.29 -11.23
CA ARG A 86 -9.80 -4.58 -10.87
C ARG A 86 -8.95 -5.31 -9.82
N ALA A 87 -7.63 -5.31 -9.99
CA ALA A 87 -6.72 -5.94 -9.04
C ALA A 87 -6.75 -5.25 -7.68
N VAL A 88 -6.75 -3.92 -7.67
CA VAL A 88 -6.85 -3.09 -6.45
C VAL A 88 -8.17 -3.33 -5.74
N LYS A 89 -9.31 -3.35 -6.45
CA LYS A 89 -10.63 -3.69 -5.87
C LYS A 89 -10.64 -5.08 -5.23
N THR A 90 -10.04 -6.08 -5.89
CA THR A 90 -9.90 -7.43 -5.32
C THR A 90 -9.04 -7.42 -4.05
N MET A 91 -7.91 -6.70 -4.06
CA MET A 91 -7.05 -6.56 -2.88
C MET A 91 -7.74 -5.85 -1.72
N MET A 92 -8.54 -4.83 -2.00
CA MET A 92 -9.36 -4.17 -0.98
C MET A 92 -10.33 -5.17 -0.35
N LYS A 93 -11.12 -5.88 -1.18
CA LYS A 93 -12.08 -6.87 -0.69
C LYS A 93 -11.42 -7.99 0.14
N ALA A 94 -10.24 -8.45 -0.27
CA ALA A 94 -9.49 -9.47 0.48
C ALA A 94 -9.01 -8.99 1.85
N ASN A 95 -8.71 -7.69 2.00
CA ASN A 95 -8.21 -7.12 3.25
C ASN A 95 -9.31 -6.74 4.25
N VAL A 96 -10.59 -6.79 3.87
CA VAL A 96 -11.72 -6.37 4.70
C VAL A 96 -11.75 -7.08 6.05
N GLY A 97 -11.68 -8.41 6.05
CA GLY A 97 -11.75 -9.19 7.30
C GLY A 97 -10.60 -8.84 8.25
N ARG A 98 -9.41 -8.59 7.71
CA ARG A 98 -8.22 -8.21 8.48
C ARG A 98 -8.37 -6.81 9.09
N ILE A 99 -8.78 -5.84 8.28
CA ILE A 99 -9.02 -4.45 8.70
C ILE A 99 -10.08 -4.41 9.80
N ASN A 100 -11.22 -5.08 9.61
CA ASN A 100 -12.28 -5.14 10.60
C ASN A 100 -11.74 -5.67 11.94
N LYS A 101 -11.04 -6.80 11.91
CA LYS A 101 -10.46 -7.41 13.12
C LYS A 101 -9.47 -6.47 13.82
N GLN A 102 -8.61 -5.78 13.06
CA GLN A 102 -7.68 -4.80 13.63
C GLN A 102 -8.41 -3.63 14.30
N THR A 103 -9.45 -3.09 13.66
CA THR A 103 -10.28 -2.03 14.23
C THR A 103 -10.98 -2.50 15.50
N TYR A 104 -11.56 -3.71 15.50
CA TYR A 104 -12.16 -4.32 16.69
C TYR A 104 -11.15 -4.54 17.83
N ASP A 105 -9.94 -5.00 17.52
CA ASP A 105 -8.88 -5.20 18.51
C ASP A 105 -8.42 -3.87 19.12
N ILE A 106 -8.34 -2.80 18.32
CA ILE A 106 -8.00 -1.45 18.81
C ILE A 106 -9.15 -0.91 19.69
N LEU A 107 -10.39 -1.03 19.24
CA LEU A 107 -11.57 -0.58 19.98
C LEU A 107 -11.74 -1.34 21.30
N SER A 108 -11.53 -2.65 21.30
CA SER A 108 -11.59 -3.48 22.52
C SER A 108 -10.49 -3.11 23.50
N LYS A 109 -9.24 -2.93 23.03
CA LYS A 109 -8.13 -2.42 23.87
C LYS A 109 -8.43 -1.02 24.43
N ARG A 110 -8.97 -0.09 23.63
CA ARG A 110 -9.39 1.24 24.12
C ARG A 110 -10.49 1.13 25.18
N LYS A 111 -11.47 0.25 25.02
CA LYS A 111 -12.51 -0.01 26.04
C LYS A 111 -11.90 -0.56 27.34
N LEU A 112 -10.95 -1.48 27.25
CA LEU A 112 -10.22 -2.00 28.42
C LEU A 112 -9.41 -0.91 29.13
N LEU A 113 -8.75 -0.02 28.39
CA LEU A 113 -8.04 1.13 28.95
C LEU A 113 -8.99 2.17 29.54
N LYS A 114 -10.18 2.38 28.97
CA LYS A 114 -11.19 3.30 29.51
C LYS A 114 -11.86 2.75 30.78
N ASN A 115 -12.05 1.44 30.88
CA ASN A 115 -12.55 0.78 32.09
C ASN A 115 -11.48 0.70 33.19
N LYS A 116 -10.20 0.74 32.82
CA LYS A 116 -9.12 1.11 33.73
C LYS A 116 -9.09 2.64 33.84
N GLY A 117 -10.10 3.23 34.50
CA GLY A 117 -10.02 4.62 35.00
C GLY A 117 -8.71 4.84 35.75
N PRO A 118 -8.27 6.10 36.02
CA PRO A 118 -6.95 6.39 36.58
C PRO A 118 -6.70 5.42 37.71
N SER A 119 -5.83 4.44 37.45
CA SER A 119 -5.48 3.47 38.48
C SER A 119 -5.02 4.34 39.62
N GLN A 120 -5.69 4.22 40.76
CA GLN A 120 -5.22 4.77 42.01
C GLN A 120 -3.79 4.26 42.17
N GLN A 121 -2.84 5.04 41.65
CA GLN A 121 -1.44 4.87 41.85
C GLN A 121 -1.28 5.20 43.31
N SER A 122 -1.26 4.14 44.12
CA SER A 122 -0.41 4.05 45.27
C SER A 122 -0.48 5.28 46.19
N LEU A 123 -1.51 5.34 47.06
CA LEU A 123 -1.27 5.82 48.42
C LEU A 123 -0.51 4.72 49.16
N LEU A 124 0.78 4.61 48.83
CA LEU A 124 1.80 3.90 49.59
C LEU A 124 2.93 4.91 49.78
N THR A 125 2.63 5.93 50.58
CA THR A 125 3.65 6.82 51.14
C THR A 125 3.42 6.95 52.63
N LYS A 126 4.20 6.14 53.36
CA LYS A 126 4.57 6.16 54.78
C LYS A 126 3.48 5.93 55.82
#